data_AF-A0A077YWA1-F1
#
_entry.id   AF-A0A077YWA1-F1
#
_cell.length_a   1.000
_cell.length_b   1.000
_cell.length_c   1.000
_cell.angle_alpha   90.00
_cell.angle_beta   90.00
_cell.angle_gamma   90.00
#
_symmetry.space_group_name_H-M   'P 1'
#
loop_
_entity.id
_entity.type
_entity.pdbx_description
1 polymer ?
#
loop_
_entity_poly.entity_id
_entity_poly.type
_entity_poly.pdbx_seq_one_letter_code
_entity_poly.pdbx_strand_id
1 'polypeptide(L)'
;MDNNRHDEPAVMQSDASSQKLRVPLFLKGIAGTKPEYIAFWSACDVYRTFLPPLYDQDFMTCAAYVIVKSSAIGYIDENVPDGEWIPLLDPPPNYVETDKETEQLVRKSLTKQRMQDALVLVIATKVNWWRTTEHVGDGCLSPYIRDVLNGTVWNKSMCNKDAAPRSLETAGKWASTCIVLKTLGLQGIRETKNIPVLGQTSLSLDDNFHSPVESFPAGSERLNVSFQIIQVLSVNELVHRFPGAEDLLRLAELRSKVAKNRVFYHTMAPYLTGKPDAGLHPEDMVHVLGRLGSFIRWMCPDHPLNATHHMCEKKESSIQWIYQNYPDYNETWEQICERTARLADMKGIDRAVEMVRQATRTFSLRRKDRPLKRWASERHPR
;
A
#
# COMPACT_ATOMS: atom_id res chain seq x y z
N MET A 1 -33.85 34.51 -0.99
CA MET A 1 -33.16 34.16 -2.25
C MET A 1 -31.93 33.38 -1.85
N ASP A 2 -32.06 32.07 -1.99
CA ASP A 2 -31.17 30.93 -1.79
C ASP A 2 -29.92 31.06 -0.91
N ASN A 3 -30.06 30.45 0.28
CA ASN A 3 -28.98 30.00 1.14
C ASN A 3 -28.24 28.82 0.48
N ASN A 4 -27.29 29.09 -0.40
CA ASN A 4 -26.35 28.06 -0.86
C ASN A 4 -25.29 27.83 0.22
N ARG A 5 -25.60 26.93 1.15
CA ARG A 5 -24.60 26.22 1.95
C ARG A 5 -23.80 25.35 0.98
N HIS A 6 -22.59 25.80 0.67
CA HIS A 6 -21.60 24.95 0.03
C HIS A 6 -21.20 23.87 1.03
N ASP A 7 -21.60 22.65 0.74
CA ASP A 7 -21.03 21.45 1.35
C ASP A 7 -19.52 21.46 1.06
N GLU A 8 -18.72 21.72 2.09
CA GLU A 8 -17.28 21.53 2.03
C GLU A 8 -17.00 20.05 1.73
N PRO A 9 -16.13 19.73 0.76
CA PRO A 9 -15.79 18.36 0.44
C PRO A 9 -15.15 17.74 1.67
N ALA A 10 -15.73 16.63 2.13
CA ALA A 10 -15.15 15.77 3.15
C ALA A 10 -13.72 15.43 2.71
N VAL A 11 -12.74 16.09 3.33
CA VAL A 11 -11.36 15.64 3.34
C VAL A 11 -11.43 14.21 3.84
N MET A 12 -11.10 13.23 2.98
CA MET A 12 -10.79 11.88 3.42
C MET A 12 -9.55 11.96 4.31
N GLN A 13 -9.74 12.40 5.55
CA GLN A 13 -8.89 11.99 6.64
C GLN A 13 -9.14 10.49 6.72
N SER A 14 -8.21 9.71 6.15
CA SER A 14 -8.14 8.30 6.45
C SER A 14 -7.82 8.21 7.93
N ASP A 15 -8.85 8.17 8.76
CA ASP A 15 -8.81 7.55 10.07
C ASP A 15 -8.54 6.07 9.82
N ALA A 16 -7.29 5.76 9.47
CA ALA A 16 -6.70 4.43 9.56
C ALA A 16 -6.48 4.13 11.05
N SER A 17 -7.57 4.23 11.81
CA SER A 17 -7.71 3.77 13.17
C SER A 17 -7.75 2.25 13.12
N SER A 18 -6.58 1.65 12.87
CA SER A 18 -6.25 0.23 13.01
C SER A 18 -7.49 -0.69 13.01
N GLN A 19 -8.21 -0.78 11.89
CA GLN A 19 -9.24 -1.80 11.74
C GLN A 19 -8.50 -3.13 11.84
N LYS A 20 -8.76 -3.86 12.93
CA LYS A 20 -8.15 -5.16 13.15
C LYS A 20 -8.65 -6.08 12.04
N LEU A 21 -7.80 -6.33 11.05
CA LEU A 21 -7.96 -7.37 10.03
C LEU A 21 -8.37 -8.67 10.73
N ARG A 22 -9.55 -9.19 10.42
CA ARG A 22 -10.05 -10.45 10.99
C ARG A 22 -10.46 -11.35 9.85
N VAL A 23 -9.58 -12.28 9.49
CA VAL A 23 -9.93 -13.37 8.56
C VAL A 23 -10.66 -14.46 9.33
N PRO A 24 -11.97 -14.71 9.12
CA PRO A 24 -12.64 -15.85 9.74
C PRO A 24 -12.16 -17.15 9.09
N LEU A 25 -11.15 -17.79 9.67
CA LEU A 25 -10.77 -19.16 9.33
C LEU A 25 -11.60 -20.14 10.18
N PHE A 26 -12.40 -20.96 9.53
CA PHE A 26 -13.03 -22.12 10.16
C PHE A 26 -12.01 -23.26 10.26
N LEU A 27 -11.31 -23.34 11.40
CA LEU A 27 -10.40 -24.43 11.73
C LEU A 27 -11.12 -25.42 12.64
N LYS A 28 -11.73 -26.47 12.09
CA LYS A 28 -12.26 -27.60 12.88
C LYS A 28 -11.20 -28.69 12.99
N GLY A 29 -10.60 -28.84 14.19
CA GLY A 29 -9.80 -30.00 14.61
C GLY A 29 -8.52 -30.28 13.80
N ILE A 30 -7.53 -30.96 14.37
CA ILE A 30 -6.36 -31.47 13.62
C ILE A 30 -6.68 -32.89 13.11
N ALA A 31 -7.85 -33.09 12.49
CA ALA A 31 -8.42 -34.41 12.22
C ALA A 31 -8.58 -34.69 10.71
N GLY A 32 -7.56 -35.34 10.14
CA GLY A 32 -7.73 -36.57 9.35
C GLY A 32 -7.87 -36.46 7.83
N THR A 33 -7.83 -35.28 7.23
CA THR A 33 -7.84 -35.20 5.76
C THR A 33 -6.41 -35.28 5.19
N LYS A 34 -6.25 -35.86 3.99
CA LYS A 34 -4.95 -35.93 3.30
C LYS A 34 -4.27 -34.55 3.12
N PRO A 35 -4.98 -33.45 2.79
CA PRO A 35 -4.40 -32.11 2.69
C PRO A 35 -3.87 -31.58 4.04
N GLU A 36 -4.59 -31.83 5.15
CA GLU A 36 -4.16 -31.39 6.47
C GLU A 36 -2.92 -32.14 6.96
N TYR A 37 -2.81 -33.42 6.63
CA TYR A 37 -1.61 -34.20 6.91
C TYR A 37 -0.40 -33.63 6.18
N ILE A 38 -0.56 -33.32 4.88
CA ILE A 38 0.51 -32.70 4.08
C ILE A 38 0.87 -31.33 4.65
N ALA A 39 -0.12 -30.48 4.96
CA ALA A 39 0.13 -29.17 5.54
C ALA A 39 0.89 -29.23 6.88
N PHE A 40 0.52 -30.17 7.75
CA PHE A 40 1.22 -30.40 9.02
C PHE A 40 2.66 -30.89 8.78
N TRP A 41 2.84 -31.79 7.82
CA TRP A 41 4.15 -32.28 7.44
C TRP A 41 5.05 -31.17 6.88
N SER A 42 4.54 -30.34 5.95
CA SER A 42 5.27 -29.18 5.42
C SER A 42 5.68 -28.22 6.54
N ALA A 43 4.82 -28.04 7.55
CA ALA A 43 5.14 -27.23 8.73
C ALA A 43 6.28 -27.84 9.56
N CYS A 44 6.30 -29.17 9.76
CA CYS A 44 7.39 -29.87 10.43
C CYS A 44 8.71 -29.79 9.66
N ASP A 45 8.68 -29.93 8.34
CA ASP A 45 9.88 -29.81 7.50
C ASP A 45 10.45 -28.38 7.57
N VAL A 46 9.59 -27.38 7.42
CA VAL A 46 9.99 -25.97 7.54
C VAL A 46 10.53 -25.65 8.93
N TYR A 47 9.92 -26.19 9.99
CA TYR A 47 10.42 -26.00 11.36
C TYR A 47 11.87 -26.49 11.51
N ARG A 48 12.24 -27.61 10.89
CA ARG A 48 13.60 -28.17 10.95
C ARG A 48 14.60 -27.42 10.06
N THR A 49 14.15 -26.98 8.89
CA THR A 49 15.01 -26.38 7.87
C THR A 49 15.29 -24.90 8.12
N PHE A 50 14.30 -24.13 8.57
CA PHE A 50 14.38 -22.68 8.71
C PHE A 50 14.63 -22.28 10.16
N LEU A 51 15.90 -22.26 10.53
CA LEU A 51 16.32 -21.99 11.91
C LEU A 51 16.56 -20.50 12.20
N PRO A 52 16.33 -20.06 13.45
CA PRO A 52 16.77 -18.75 13.92
C PRO A 52 18.31 -18.59 13.87
N PRO A 53 18.83 -17.34 13.86
CA PRO A 53 18.08 -16.08 13.87
C PRO A 53 17.68 -15.60 12.47
N LEU A 54 18.06 -16.32 11.40
CA LEU A 54 17.85 -15.88 10.01
C LEU A 54 16.37 -15.82 9.63
N TYR A 55 15.57 -16.72 10.20
CA TYR A 55 14.14 -16.82 9.96
C TYR A 55 13.38 -16.82 11.28
N ASP A 56 12.15 -16.29 11.23
CA ASP A 56 11.20 -16.50 12.29
C ASP A 56 10.55 -17.88 12.14
N GLN A 57 11.04 -18.84 12.91
CA GLN A 57 10.67 -20.24 12.81
C GLN A 57 9.16 -20.47 13.04
N ASP A 58 8.56 -19.77 13.99
CA ASP A 58 7.13 -19.90 14.33
C ASP A 58 6.26 -19.39 13.17
N PHE A 59 6.61 -18.22 12.61
CA PHE A 59 5.93 -17.68 11.44
C PHE A 59 6.08 -18.58 10.22
N MET A 60 7.30 -19.01 9.90
CA MET A 60 7.56 -19.86 8.74
C MET A 60 6.76 -21.17 8.82
N THR A 61 6.72 -21.77 10.00
CA THR A 61 5.93 -22.99 10.28
C THR A 61 4.43 -22.75 10.05
N CYS A 62 3.90 -21.64 10.58
CA CYS A 62 2.50 -21.28 10.38
C CYS A 62 2.18 -20.97 8.92
N ALA A 63 3.08 -20.26 8.22
CA ALA A 63 2.94 -19.89 6.83
C ALA A 63 2.89 -21.14 5.93
N ALA A 64 3.83 -22.07 6.11
CA ALA A 64 3.85 -23.34 5.38
C ALA A 64 2.54 -24.11 5.57
N TYR A 65 2.07 -24.23 6.80
CA TYR A 65 0.82 -24.91 7.12
C TYR A 65 -0.37 -24.25 6.40
N VAL A 66 -0.54 -22.93 6.51
CA VAL A 66 -1.73 -22.26 5.93
C VAL A 66 -1.69 -22.18 4.42
N ILE A 67 -0.50 -22.07 3.80
CA ILE A 67 -0.35 -22.06 2.34
C ILE A 67 -0.84 -23.39 1.75
N VAL A 68 -0.37 -24.51 2.31
CA VAL A 68 -0.78 -25.84 1.86
C VAL A 68 -2.25 -26.11 2.20
N LYS A 69 -2.67 -25.82 3.44
CA LYS A 69 -4.05 -26.08 3.89
C LYS A 69 -5.10 -25.27 3.12
N SER A 70 -4.75 -24.06 2.68
CA SER A 70 -5.65 -23.22 1.87
C SER A 70 -5.61 -23.54 0.38
N SER A 71 -4.80 -24.52 -0.05
CA SER A 71 -4.54 -24.79 -1.47
C SER A 71 -4.06 -23.54 -2.22
N ALA A 72 -3.31 -22.66 -1.54
CA ALA A 72 -2.67 -21.51 -2.16
C ALA A 72 -1.40 -21.89 -2.93
N ILE A 73 -1.40 -23.08 -3.53
CA ILE A 73 -0.32 -23.64 -4.35
C ILE A 73 -0.95 -24.35 -5.55
N GLY A 74 -0.25 -24.30 -6.68
CA GLY A 74 -0.76 -24.88 -7.92
C GLY A 74 0.21 -24.70 -9.06
N TYR A 75 -0.22 -25.09 -10.24
CA TYR A 75 0.57 -25.01 -11.45
C TYR A 75 -0.06 -24.07 -12.47
N ILE A 76 0.78 -23.26 -13.12
CA ILE A 76 0.40 -22.35 -14.20
C ILE A 76 0.21 -23.11 -15.52
N ASP A 77 1.05 -24.11 -15.74
CA ASP A 77 1.04 -25.04 -16.89
C ASP A 77 1.28 -26.47 -16.38
N GLU A 78 1.32 -27.49 -17.25
CA GLU A 78 1.34 -28.90 -16.84
C GLU A 78 2.40 -29.26 -15.79
N ASN A 79 3.55 -28.58 -15.77
CA ASN A 79 4.62 -28.82 -14.80
C ASN A 79 5.31 -27.53 -14.33
N VAL A 80 4.68 -26.37 -14.48
CA VAL A 80 5.28 -25.10 -14.05
C VAL A 80 4.64 -24.68 -12.73
N PRO A 81 5.35 -24.77 -11.60
CA PRO A 81 4.80 -24.38 -10.31
C PRO A 81 4.53 -22.88 -10.29
N ASP A 82 3.40 -22.50 -9.72
CA ASP A 82 3.13 -21.11 -9.35
C ASP A 82 3.70 -20.83 -7.96
N GLY A 83 4.94 -20.35 -7.91
CA GLY A 83 5.68 -20.10 -6.68
C GLY A 83 6.72 -21.18 -6.36
N GLU A 84 7.45 -20.96 -5.28
CA GLU A 84 8.59 -21.79 -4.85
C GLU A 84 8.20 -22.84 -3.81
N TRP A 85 6.97 -23.35 -3.88
CA TRP A 85 6.42 -24.28 -2.87
C TRP A 85 6.82 -25.74 -3.06
N ILE A 86 7.47 -26.14 -4.17
CA ILE A 86 7.87 -27.55 -4.41
C ILE A 86 8.55 -28.19 -3.18
N PRO A 87 9.46 -27.51 -2.45
CA PRO A 87 10.07 -28.04 -1.23
C PRO A 87 9.05 -28.44 -0.15
N LEU A 88 7.82 -27.94 -0.20
CA LEU A 88 6.76 -28.22 0.77
C LEU A 88 5.95 -29.49 0.46
N LEU A 89 6.08 -30.12 -0.72
CA LEU A 89 5.24 -31.27 -1.11
C LEU A 89 5.94 -32.60 -1.25
N ASP A 90 7.25 -32.62 -1.52
CA ASP A 90 7.99 -33.87 -1.71
C ASP A 90 8.58 -34.34 -0.37
N PRO A 91 7.99 -35.32 0.33
CA PRO A 91 8.67 -35.95 1.45
C PRO A 91 9.92 -36.67 0.92
N PRO A 92 11.11 -36.47 1.53
CA PRO A 92 12.28 -37.21 1.12
C PRO A 92 12.01 -38.72 1.22
N PRO A 93 12.53 -39.55 0.28
CA PRO A 93 12.24 -40.98 0.21
C PRO A 93 12.61 -41.79 1.47
N ASN A 94 13.45 -41.22 2.35
CA ASN A 94 13.90 -41.84 3.60
C ASN A 94 13.35 -41.13 4.85
N TYR A 95 12.17 -40.51 4.76
CA TYR A 95 11.63 -39.72 5.87
C TYR A 95 11.29 -40.61 7.08
N VAL A 96 12.12 -40.49 8.12
CA VAL A 96 11.87 -41.00 9.47
C VAL A 96 10.62 -40.30 10.01
N GLU A 97 9.70 -41.06 10.62
CA GLU A 97 8.59 -40.50 11.41
C GLU A 97 9.08 -39.25 12.15
N THR A 98 8.34 -38.15 12.04
CA THR A 98 8.67 -36.93 12.77
C THR A 98 8.95 -37.28 14.22
N ASP A 99 10.10 -36.85 14.76
CA ASP A 99 10.36 -37.08 16.18
C ASP A 99 9.27 -36.36 16.98
N LYS A 100 8.81 -37.01 18.06
CA LYS A 100 7.66 -36.53 18.83
C LYS A 100 7.86 -35.12 19.40
N GLU A 101 9.11 -34.69 19.55
CA GLU A 101 9.45 -33.36 20.05
C GLU A 101 9.16 -32.28 19.00
N THR A 102 9.64 -32.45 17.75
CA THR A 102 9.32 -31.56 16.63
C THR A 102 7.80 -31.44 16.44
N GLU A 103 7.07 -32.56 16.46
CA GLU A 103 5.61 -32.50 16.33
C GLU A 103 4.95 -31.68 17.43
N GLN A 104 5.41 -31.82 18.67
CA GLN A 104 4.87 -31.05 19.80
C GLN A 104 5.16 -29.56 19.66
N LEU A 105 6.36 -29.18 19.20
CA LEU A 105 6.75 -27.78 18.97
C LEU A 105 5.94 -27.14 17.84
N VAL A 106 5.75 -27.87 16.73
CA VAL A 106 4.90 -27.43 15.61
C VAL A 106 3.46 -27.27 16.06
N ARG A 107 2.89 -28.24 16.79
CA ARG A 107 1.53 -28.14 17.33
C ARG A 107 1.34 -26.95 18.28
N LYS A 108 2.36 -26.62 19.10
CA LYS A 108 2.34 -25.43 19.95
C LYS A 108 2.36 -24.14 19.13
N SER A 109 3.03 -24.13 17.98
CA SER A 109 3.11 -22.98 17.08
C SER A 109 1.82 -22.75 16.29
N LEU A 110 1.15 -23.83 15.88
CA LEU A 110 -0.09 -23.81 15.09
C LEU A 110 -1.34 -23.46 15.92
N THR A 111 -1.35 -22.29 16.55
CA THR A 111 -2.58 -21.74 17.15
C THR A 111 -3.46 -21.11 16.07
N LYS A 112 -4.78 -21.05 16.32
CA LYS A 112 -5.75 -20.40 15.41
C LYS A 112 -5.32 -18.98 15.05
N GLN A 113 -4.95 -18.18 16.05
CA GLN A 113 -4.55 -16.80 15.84
C GLN A 113 -3.27 -16.71 14.98
N ARG A 114 -2.24 -17.50 15.30
CA ARG A 114 -0.97 -17.47 14.55
C ARG A 114 -1.14 -17.89 13.10
N MET A 115 -2.00 -18.87 12.83
CA MET A 115 -2.34 -19.25 11.46
C MET A 115 -3.08 -18.13 10.70
N GLN A 116 -4.02 -17.45 11.35
CA GLN A 116 -4.72 -16.30 10.74
C GLN A 116 -3.74 -15.18 10.42
N ASP A 117 -2.84 -14.87 11.34
CA ASP A 117 -1.82 -13.83 11.18
C ASP A 117 -0.84 -14.18 10.05
N ALA A 118 -0.35 -15.41 10.00
CA ALA A 118 0.54 -15.89 8.93
C ALA A 118 -0.13 -15.80 7.56
N LEU A 119 -1.41 -16.19 7.47
CA LEU A 119 -2.17 -16.10 6.22
C LEU A 119 -2.32 -14.64 5.75
N VAL A 120 -2.67 -13.74 6.66
CA VAL A 120 -2.78 -12.29 6.38
C VAL A 120 -1.48 -11.74 5.83
N LEU A 121 -0.35 -12.10 6.44
CA LEU A 121 0.97 -11.65 6.00
C LEU A 121 1.36 -12.23 4.63
N VAL A 122 1.10 -13.51 4.38
CA VAL A 122 1.33 -14.13 3.06
C VAL A 122 0.52 -13.41 1.98
N ILE A 123 -0.76 -13.14 2.22
CA ILE A 123 -1.61 -12.40 1.27
C ILE A 123 -1.06 -10.99 1.05
N ALA A 124 -0.68 -10.29 2.13
CA ALA A 124 -0.09 -8.97 2.03
C ALA A 124 1.17 -8.96 1.14
N THR A 125 2.00 -10.00 1.17
CA THR A 125 3.14 -10.08 0.26
C THR A 125 2.75 -10.20 -1.22
N LYS A 126 1.60 -10.82 -1.53
CA LYS A 126 1.08 -10.91 -2.89
C LYS A 126 0.43 -9.60 -3.35
N VAL A 127 -0.26 -8.93 -2.43
CA VAL A 127 -0.78 -7.58 -2.66
C VAL A 127 0.37 -6.59 -2.89
N ASN A 128 1.46 -6.68 -2.13
CA ASN A 128 2.63 -5.83 -2.34
C ASN A 128 3.27 -6.12 -3.70
N TRP A 129 3.44 -7.40 -4.04
CA TRP A 129 3.95 -7.80 -5.35
C TRP A 129 3.09 -7.27 -6.50
N TRP A 130 1.77 -7.30 -6.37
CA TRP A 130 0.84 -6.72 -7.35
C TRP A 130 1.06 -5.21 -7.56
N ARG A 131 1.49 -4.50 -6.51
CA ARG A 131 1.68 -3.05 -6.52
C ARG A 131 3.08 -2.65 -6.97
N THR A 132 4.10 -3.44 -6.64
CA THR A 132 5.51 -3.03 -6.79
C THR A 132 6.41 -4.05 -7.47
N THR A 133 5.92 -5.23 -7.87
CA THR A 133 6.68 -6.43 -8.28
C THR A 133 7.55 -7.07 -7.20
N GLU A 134 7.56 -6.54 -5.99
CA GLU A 134 8.36 -7.05 -4.88
C GLU A 134 7.43 -7.64 -3.82
N HIS A 135 7.75 -8.83 -3.28
CA HIS A 135 6.92 -9.43 -2.24
C HIS A 135 6.93 -8.63 -0.94
N VAL A 136 8.06 -8.01 -0.61
CA VAL A 136 8.25 -7.30 0.66
C VAL A 136 8.87 -5.92 0.48
N GLY A 137 9.83 -5.81 -0.42
CA GLY A 137 10.62 -4.63 -0.72
C GLY A 137 12.05 -5.03 -1.08
N ASP A 138 12.84 -4.13 -1.69
CA ASP A 138 14.27 -4.38 -1.95
C ASP A 138 15.11 -4.25 -0.66
N GLY A 139 15.41 -5.40 -0.03
CA GLY A 139 16.22 -5.48 1.19
C GLY A 139 15.58 -4.90 2.47
N CYS A 140 14.43 -4.24 2.36
CA CYS A 140 13.71 -3.64 3.49
C CYS A 140 12.19 -3.79 3.35
N LEU A 141 11.45 -3.68 4.46
CA LEU A 141 9.99 -3.73 4.43
C LEU A 141 9.42 -2.48 3.75
N SER A 142 8.61 -2.67 2.71
CA SER A 142 7.83 -1.60 2.09
C SER A 142 6.91 -0.94 3.14
N PRO A 143 6.51 0.33 2.93
CA PRO A 143 5.57 1.00 3.83
C PRO A 143 4.29 0.19 4.04
N TYR A 144 3.73 -0.39 2.98
CA TYR A 144 2.52 -1.21 3.06
C TYR A 144 2.72 -2.46 3.93
N ILE A 145 3.79 -3.22 3.72
CA ILE A 145 4.05 -4.42 4.51
C ILE A 145 4.30 -4.06 5.97
N ARG A 146 5.01 -2.95 6.22
CA ARG A 146 5.23 -2.43 7.57
C ARG A 146 3.92 -2.05 8.26
N ASP A 147 3.01 -1.41 7.55
CA ASP A 147 1.70 -1.02 8.07
C ASP A 147 0.84 -2.26 8.38
N VAL A 148 0.81 -3.25 7.47
CA VAL A 148 0.14 -4.53 7.72
C VAL A 148 0.74 -5.19 8.96
N LEU A 149 2.07 -5.33 9.06
CA LEU A 149 2.75 -5.91 10.22
C LEU A 149 2.40 -5.17 11.52
N ASN A 150 2.42 -3.84 11.52
CA ASN A 150 2.08 -3.03 12.69
C ASN A 150 0.60 -3.18 13.09
N GLY A 151 -0.30 -3.27 12.10
CA GLY A 151 -1.75 -3.40 12.33
C GLY A 151 -2.21 -4.81 12.71
N THR A 152 -1.47 -5.85 12.29
CA THR A 152 -1.85 -7.26 12.47
C THR A 152 -1.05 -7.96 13.56
N VAL A 153 0.29 -7.82 13.56
CA VAL A 153 1.18 -8.81 14.21
C VAL A 153 2.19 -8.22 15.20
N TRP A 154 2.62 -6.96 15.07
CA TRP A 154 3.78 -6.50 15.86
C TRP A 154 3.56 -6.54 17.37
N ASN A 155 2.31 -6.41 17.84
CA ASN A 155 2.04 -6.43 19.28
C ASN A 155 2.10 -7.82 19.94
N LYS A 156 2.22 -8.96 19.22
CA LYS A 156 1.98 -10.29 19.83
C LYS A 156 2.79 -11.50 19.31
N SER A 157 4.13 -11.45 19.35
CA SER A 157 5.02 -12.65 19.44
C SER A 157 5.37 -13.47 18.18
N MET A 158 4.98 -13.09 16.95
CA MET A 158 5.23 -13.95 15.77
C MET A 158 6.41 -13.56 14.88
N CYS A 159 7.01 -12.38 15.01
CA CYS A 159 8.08 -11.95 14.11
C CYS A 159 9.22 -11.27 14.85
N ASN A 160 10.43 -11.85 14.81
CA ASN A 160 11.67 -11.12 15.08
C ASN A 160 11.85 -10.01 14.03
N LYS A 161 12.13 -8.75 14.46
CA LYS A 161 12.25 -7.59 13.54
C LYS A 161 13.30 -7.86 12.45
N ASP A 162 14.39 -8.47 12.88
CA ASP A 162 15.57 -8.63 12.05
C ASP A 162 15.38 -9.78 11.05
N ALA A 163 14.56 -10.78 11.40
CA ALA A 163 14.25 -11.91 10.54
C ALA A 163 13.01 -11.70 9.66
N ALA A 164 12.16 -10.72 10.00
CA ALA A 164 10.86 -10.51 9.36
C ALA A 164 10.95 -10.30 7.84
N PRO A 165 11.83 -9.43 7.29
CA PRO A 165 11.88 -9.21 5.85
C PRO A 165 12.12 -10.49 5.07
N ARG A 166 13.14 -11.26 5.48
CA ARG A 166 13.52 -12.52 4.83
C ARG A 166 12.46 -13.61 4.97
N SER A 167 11.88 -13.73 6.17
CA SER A 167 10.83 -14.72 6.45
C SER A 167 9.57 -14.44 5.61
N LEU A 168 9.12 -13.19 5.59
CA LEU A 168 7.97 -12.76 4.79
C LEU A 168 8.22 -12.96 3.30
N GLU A 169 9.40 -12.60 2.82
CA GLU A 169 9.74 -12.75 1.40
C GLU A 169 9.73 -14.23 1.00
N THR A 170 10.34 -15.10 1.81
CA THR A 170 10.41 -16.53 1.53
C THR A 170 9.02 -17.17 1.58
N ALA A 171 8.24 -16.92 2.62
CA ALA A 171 6.86 -17.40 2.71
C ALA A 171 5.97 -16.84 1.59
N GLY A 172 6.17 -15.57 1.23
CA GLY A 172 5.49 -14.91 0.12
C GLY A 172 5.80 -15.54 -1.23
N LYS A 173 7.03 -16.03 -1.45
CA LYS A 173 7.43 -16.75 -2.67
C LYS A 173 6.81 -18.14 -2.77
N TRP A 174 6.50 -18.80 -1.65
CA TRP A 174 5.86 -20.12 -1.66
C TRP A 174 4.42 -20.08 -2.17
N ALA A 175 3.62 -19.10 -1.74
CA ALA A 175 2.23 -19.05 -2.18
C ALA A 175 2.12 -18.76 -3.69
N SER A 176 1.13 -19.35 -4.34
CA SER A 176 0.76 -19.07 -5.73
C SER A 176 0.25 -17.63 -5.85
N THR A 177 0.89 -16.83 -6.69
CA THR A 177 0.44 -15.46 -6.93
C THR A 177 -0.89 -15.44 -7.66
N CYS A 178 -1.08 -16.32 -8.65
CA CYS A 178 -2.31 -16.34 -9.44
C CYS A 178 -3.52 -16.76 -8.59
N ILE A 179 -3.40 -17.81 -7.76
CA ILE A 179 -4.50 -18.25 -6.88
C ILE A 179 -4.88 -17.16 -5.89
N VAL A 180 -3.90 -16.53 -5.23
CA VAL A 180 -4.16 -15.50 -4.23
C VAL A 180 -4.82 -14.27 -4.87
N LEU A 181 -4.28 -13.76 -5.99
CA LEU A 181 -4.83 -12.60 -6.68
C LEU A 181 -6.23 -12.87 -7.26
N LYS A 182 -6.47 -14.07 -7.81
CA LYS A 182 -7.80 -14.50 -8.29
C LYS A 182 -8.80 -14.56 -7.15
N THR A 183 -8.40 -15.10 -6.00
CA THR A 183 -9.24 -15.16 -4.80
C THR A 183 -9.61 -13.77 -4.27
N LEU A 184 -8.69 -12.80 -4.41
CA LEU A 184 -8.94 -11.39 -4.08
C LEU A 184 -9.87 -10.67 -5.06
N GLY A 185 -10.33 -11.36 -6.11
CA GLY A 185 -11.28 -10.82 -7.09
C GLY A 185 -10.64 -10.19 -8.31
N LEU A 186 -9.32 -10.31 -8.52
CA LEU A 186 -8.72 -9.84 -9.78
C LEU A 186 -9.17 -10.69 -10.95
N GLN A 187 -9.82 -10.02 -11.90
CA GLN A 187 -10.27 -10.62 -13.15
C GLN A 187 -9.14 -10.66 -14.18
N GLY A 188 -9.20 -11.64 -15.08
CA GLY A 188 -8.22 -11.79 -16.17
C GLY A 188 -6.93 -12.53 -15.79
N ILE A 189 -6.80 -12.96 -14.53
CA ILE A 189 -5.74 -13.90 -14.12
C ILE A 189 -5.98 -15.24 -14.82
N ARG A 190 -4.91 -15.84 -15.35
CA ARG A 190 -4.94 -17.14 -16.01
C ARG A 190 -5.37 -18.26 -15.05
N GLU A 191 -5.86 -19.35 -15.62
CA GLU A 191 -6.22 -20.53 -14.84
C GLU A 191 -4.98 -21.19 -14.24
N THR A 192 -5.11 -21.62 -12.99
CA THR A 192 -4.12 -22.44 -12.29
C THR A 192 -4.71 -23.82 -11.99
N LYS A 193 -3.93 -24.87 -12.25
CA LYS A 193 -4.28 -26.23 -11.90
C LYS A 193 -4.00 -26.45 -10.42
N ASN A 194 -5.03 -26.76 -9.66
CA ASN A 194 -4.89 -27.18 -8.26
C ASN A 194 -4.14 -28.51 -8.17
N ILE A 195 -3.44 -28.69 -7.06
CA ILE A 195 -2.75 -29.95 -6.77
C ILE A 195 -3.81 -30.98 -6.37
N PRO A 196 -3.98 -32.09 -7.11
CA PRO A 196 -5.10 -33.02 -6.89
C PRO A 196 -5.17 -33.55 -5.45
N VAL A 197 -4.02 -33.70 -4.81
CA VAL A 197 -3.90 -34.25 -3.46
C VAL A 197 -4.42 -33.31 -2.37
N LEU A 198 -4.42 -31.99 -2.62
CA LEU A 198 -4.91 -30.99 -1.67
C LEU A 198 -6.43 -30.76 -1.75
N GLY A 199 -7.07 -31.22 -2.82
CA GLY A 199 -8.50 -31.00 -3.04
C GLY A 199 -8.85 -29.54 -3.32
N GLN A 200 -10.12 -29.17 -3.12
CA GLN A 200 -10.61 -27.80 -3.26
C GLN A 200 -10.91 -27.24 -1.87
N THR A 201 -9.98 -26.49 -1.31
CA THR A 201 -10.25 -25.62 -0.16
C THR A 201 -10.41 -24.18 -0.65
N SER A 202 -11.50 -23.51 -0.26
CA SER A 202 -11.68 -22.10 -0.57
C SER A 202 -10.95 -21.23 0.45
N LEU A 203 -10.00 -20.41 -0.01
CA LEU A 203 -9.50 -19.29 0.76
C LEU A 203 -10.61 -18.23 0.85
N SER A 204 -11.11 -17.96 2.06
CA SER A 204 -12.07 -16.87 2.31
C SER A 204 -11.33 -15.71 2.97
N LEU A 205 -11.40 -14.54 2.36
CA LEU A 205 -10.69 -13.34 2.81
C LEU A 205 -11.66 -12.32 3.39
N ASP A 206 -11.14 -11.51 4.29
CA ASP A 206 -11.82 -10.33 4.83
C ASP A 206 -11.78 -9.20 3.79
N ASP A 207 -12.80 -8.34 3.80
CA ASP A 207 -12.99 -7.30 2.77
C ASP A 207 -11.81 -6.30 2.71
N ASN A 208 -11.03 -6.23 3.79
CA ASN A 208 -9.87 -5.38 3.98
C ASN A 208 -8.78 -5.55 2.90
N PHE A 209 -8.71 -6.68 2.21
CA PHE A 209 -7.75 -6.88 1.12
C PHE A 209 -8.25 -6.45 -0.26
N HIS A 210 -9.54 -6.15 -0.43
CA HIS A 210 -10.07 -5.75 -1.73
C HIS A 210 -9.56 -4.36 -2.15
N SER A 211 -9.56 -3.38 -1.24
CA SER A 211 -9.13 -2.02 -1.54
C SER A 211 -7.68 -1.92 -2.06
N PRO A 212 -6.68 -2.57 -1.44
CA PRO A 212 -5.31 -2.61 -1.98
C PRO A 212 -5.17 -3.26 -3.35
N VAL A 213 -6.04 -4.23 -3.68
CA VAL A 213 -6.03 -4.95 -4.96
C VAL A 213 -6.71 -4.13 -6.07
N GLU A 214 -7.61 -3.23 -5.68
CA GLU A 214 -8.21 -2.25 -6.58
C GLU A 214 -7.26 -1.11 -6.98
N SER A 215 -6.07 -1.03 -6.37
CA SER A 215 -5.06 -0.08 -6.81
C SER A 215 -4.58 -0.37 -8.23
N PHE A 216 -3.90 0.61 -8.82
CA PHE A 216 -3.20 0.41 -10.09
C PHE A 216 -2.15 -0.71 -9.95
N PRO A 217 -1.96 -1.51 -11.01
CA PRO A 217 -0.95 -2.56 -11.02
C PRO A 217 0.46 -1.96 -11.05
N ALA A 218 1.45 -2.76 -10.66
CA ALA A 218 2.86 -2.41 -10.83
C ALA A 218 3.14 -2.01 -12.30
N GLY A 219 3.98 -0.98 -12.48
CA GLY A 219 4.26 -0.37 -13.79
C GLY A 219 3.33 0.76 -14.20
N SER A 220 2.16 0.90 -13.55
CA SER A 220 1.20 1.98 -13.81
C SER A 220 1.32 3.16 -12.84
N GLU A 221 2.41 3.26 -12.08
CA GLU A 221 2.54 4.27 -11.03
C GLU A 221 2.56 5.70 -11.57
N ARG A 222 3.27 5.95 -12.68
CA ARG A 222 3.30 7.26 -13.34
C ARG A 222 1.91 7.74 -13.75
N LEU A 223 1.11 6.83 -14.32
CA LEU A 223 -0.29 7.07 -14.66
C LEU A 223 -1.10 7.42 -13.41
N ASN A 224 -0.94 6.66 -12.33
CA ASN A 224 -1.64 6.90 -11.06
C ASN A 224 -1.26 8.26 -10.43
N VAL A 225 0.03 8.58 -10.35
CA VAL A 225 0.52 9.87 -9.84
C VAL A 225 0.00 11.01 -10.69
N SER A 226 0.11 10.92 -12.02
CA SER A 226 -0.38 11.96 -12.93
C SER A 226 -1.87 12.22 -12.72
N PHE A 227 -2.68 11.17 -12.64
CA PHE A 227 -4.11 11.32 -12.43
C PHE A 227 -4.45 11.96 -11.08
N GLN A 228 -3.75 11.58 -10.00
CA GLN A 228 -3.96 12.22 -8.70
C GLN A 228 -3.59 13.71 -8.73
N ILE A 229 -2.52 14.10 -9.44
CA ILE A 229 -2.18 15.52 -9.62
C ILE A 229 -3.26 16.22 -10.45
N ILE A 230 -3.81 15.56 -11.48
CA ILE A 230 -4.93 16.11 -12.28
C ILE A 230 -6.17 16.35 -11.42
N GLN A 231 -6.48 15.47 -10.47
CA GLN A 231 -7.59 15.71 -9.53
C GLN A 231 -7.36 16.97 -8.71
N VAL A 232 -6.14 17.19 -8.21
CA VAL A 232 -5.77 18.43 -7.49
C VAL A 232 -5.83 19.65 -8.43
N LEU A 233 -5.33 19.52 -9.66
CA LEU A 233 -5.38 20.58 -10.66
C LEU A 233 -6.82 20.94 -11.05
N SER A 234 -7.71 19.96 -11.16
CA SER A 234 -9.09 20.14 -11.65
C SER A 234 -9.95 21.09 -10.80
N VAL A 235 -9.60 21.24 -9.52
CA VAL A 235 -10.24 22.15 -8.58
C VAL A 235 -9.45 23.45 -8.37
N ASN A 236 -8.31 23.62 -9.06
CA ASN A 236 -7.46 24.78 -8.99
C ASN A 236 -7.76 25.78 -10.13
N GLU A 237 -7.64 27.08 -9.85
CA GLU A 237 -7.88 28.15 -10.84
C GLU A 237 -6.97 28.08 -12.08
N LEU A 238 -5.80 27.43 -11.96
CA LEU A 238 -4.85 27.26 -13.07
C LEU A 238 -5.25 26.18 -14.07
N VAL A 239 -6.30 25.38 -13.83
CA VAL A 239 -6.74 24.31 -14.76
C VAL A 239 -6.98 24.84 -16.19
N HIS A 240 -7.57 26.02 -16.33
CA HIS A 240 -7.85 26.65 -17.63
C HIS A 240 -6.61 27.16 -18.36
N ARG A 241 -5.48 27.25 -17.66
CA ARG A 241 -4.19 27.71 -18.20
C ARG A 241 -3.22 26.55 -18.43
N PHE A 242 -3.60 25.32 -18.08
CA PHE A 242 -2.74 24.15 -18.23
C PHE A 242 -2.39 23.94 -19.71
N PRO A 243 -1.11 23.90 -20.09
CA PRO A 243 -0.71 23.66 -21.47
C PRO A 243 -0.95 22.19 -21.84
N GLY A 244 -1.66 21.92 -22.94
CA GLY A 244 -1.92 20.56 -23.41
C GLY A 244 -3.14 19.89 -22.77
N ALA A 245 -4.29 20.56 -22.75
CA ALA A 245 -5.52 20.01 -22.20
C ALA A 245 -5.95 18.67 -22.85
N GLU A 246 -5.62 18.47 -24.13
CA GLU A 246 -5.86 17.19 -24.83
C GLU A 246 -5.10 16.02 -24.19
N ASP A 247 -3.90 16.26 -23.64
CA ASP A 247 -3.11 15.23 -22.98
C ASP A 247 -3.78 14.76 -21.68
N LEU A 248 -4.49 15.67 -20.99
CA LEU A 248 -5.27 15.32 -19.80
C LEU A 248 -6.42 14.37 -20.14
N LEU A 249 -7.10 14.59 -21.27
CA LEU A 249 -8.17 13.72 -21.77
C LEU A 249 -7.63 12.34 -22.14
N ARG A 250 -6.52 12.29 -22.89
CA ARG A 250 -5.84 11.02 -23.24
C ARG A 250 -5.45 10.22 -22.01
N LEU A 251 -4.93 10.89 -20.98
CA LEU A 251 -4.55 10.23 -19.74
C LEU A 251 -5.77 9.68 -18.98
N ALA A 252 -6.89 10.40 -19.00
CA ALA A 252 -8.15 9.92 -18.42
C ALA A 252 -8.67 8.67 -19.15
N GLU A 253 -8.63 8.66 -20.48
CA GLU A 253 -9.00 7.48 -21.29
C GLU A 253 -8.08 6.28 -21.01
N LEU A 254 -6.76 6.52 -20.98
CA LEU A 254 -5.77 5.49 -20.65
C LEU A 254 -6.02 4.92 -19.26
N ARG A 255 -6.29 5.78 -18.27
CA ARG A 255 -6.66 5.36 -16.91
C ARG A 255 -7.89 4.45 -16.92
N SER A 256 -8.95 4.83 -17.63
CA SER A 256 -10.15 4.01 -17.75
C SER A 256 -9.87 2.66 -18.42
N LYS A 257 -8.98 2.62 -19.42
CA LYS A 257 -8.54 1.38 -20.08
C LYS A 257 -7.80 0.47 -19.10
N VAL A 258 -6.83 1.01 -18.34
CA VAL A 258 -6.06 0.27 -17.34
C VAL A 258 -6.95 -0.22 -16.19
N ALA A 259 -7.86 0.62 -15.68
CA ALA A 259 -8.76 0.25 -14.60
C ALA A 259 -9.69 -0.92 -14.96
N LYS A 260 -10.13 -1.01 -16.23
CA LYS A 260 -10.98 -2.10 -16.73
C LYS A 260 -10.23 -3.43 -16.88
N ASN A 261 -8.92 -3.41 -17.09
CA ASN A 261 -8.13 -4.61 -17.34
C ASN A 261 -6.75 -4.54 -16.66
N ARG A 262 -6.74 -4.33 -15.35
CA ARG A 262 -5.52 -4.07 -14.57
C ARG A 262 -4.45 -5.14 -14.78
N VAL A 263 -4.85 -6.42 -14.82
CA VAL A 263 -3.92 -7.55 -14.93
C VAL A 263 -3.13 -7.50 -16.24
N PHE A 264 -3.75 -7.04 -17.32
CA PHE A 264 -3.13 -6.94 -18.63
C PHE A 264 -2.13 -5.78 -18.75
N TYR A 265 -2.13 -4.84 -17.80
CA TYR A 265 -1.22 -3.69 -17.72
C TYR A 265 -0.21 -3.78 -16.58
N HIS A 266 -0.15 -4.92 -15.90
CA HIS A 266 0.87 -5.20 -14.90
C HIS A 266 2.20 -5.52 -15.59
N THR A 267 3.34 -5.09 -15.04
CA THR A 267 4.69 -5.41 -15.60
C THR A 267 4.93 -6.91 -15.82
N MET A 268 4.31 -7.73 -14.98
CA MET A 268 4.32 -9.20 -15.07
C MET A 268 3.05 -9.77 -15.73
N ALA A 269 2.39 -9.01 -16.62
CA ALA A 269 1.20 -9.44 -17.34
C ALA A 269 1.38 -10.77 -18.10
N PRO A 270 2.52 -11.07 -18.76
CA PRO A 270 2.71 -12.37 -19.42
C PRO A 270 2.62 -13.55 -18.47
N TYR A 271 3.18 -13.42 -17.28
CA TYR A 271 3.07 -14.42 -16.23
C TYR A 271 1.62 -14.55 -15.72
N LEU A 272 0.96 -13.42 -15.45
CA LEU A 272 -0.40 -13.42 -14.89
C LEU A 272 -1.50 -13.84 -15.86
N THR A 273 -1.32 -13.61 -17.17
CA THR A 273 -2.37 -13.81 -18.18
C THR A 273 -2.05 -14.93 -19.17
N GLY A 274 -0.79 -15.33 -19.30
CA GLY A 274 -0.32 -16.21 -20.37
C GLY A 274 -0.35 -15.57 -21.76
N LYS A 275 -0.64 -14.26 -21.85
CA LYS A 275 -0.71 -13.50 -23.11
C LYS A 275 0.48 -12.56 -23.22
N PRO A 276 0.87 -12.15 -24.43
CA PRO A 276 1.84 -11.07 -24.60
C PRO A 276 1.43 -9.83 -23.80
N ASP A 277 2.41 -9.10 -23.30
CA ASP A 277 2.17 -7.85 -22.60
C ASP A 277 1.41 -6.87 -23.52
N ALA A 278 0.38 -6.24 -22.97
CA ALA A 278 -0.26 -5.11 -23.64
C ALA A 278 0.69 -3.92 -23.72
N GLY A 279 1.56 -3.82 -22.71
CA GLY A 279 2.44 -2.70 -22.42
C GLY A 279 1.63 -1.46 -22.05
N LEU A 280 2.08 -0.74 -21.02
CA LEU A 280 2.03 0.72 -21.11
C LEU A 280 3.35 1.12 -21.74
N HIS A 281 3.33 1.83 -22.87
CA HIS A 281 4.58 2.39 -23.34
C HIS A 281 5.02 3.43 -22.29
N PRO A 282 6.31 3.45 -21.88
CA PRO A 282 6.79 4.46 -20.95
C PRO A 282 6.48 5.89 -21.43
N GLU A 283 6.42 6.10 -22.74
CA GLU A 283 6.06 7.35 -23.40
C GLU A 283 4.63 7.79 -23.08
N ASP A 284 3.65 6.87 -23.12
CA ASP A 284 2.22 7.14 -22.86
C ASP A 284 1.98 7.82 -21.51
N MET A 285 2.86 7.58 -20.53
CA MET A 285 2.72 8.08 -19.15
C MET A 285 3.57 9.34 -18.87
N VAL A 286 4.49 9.70 -19.77
CA VAL A 286 5.50 10.73 -19.50
C VAL A 286 5.12 12.09 -20.08
N HIS A 287 4.23 12.16 -21.07
CA HIS A 287 3.90 13.40 -21.79
C HIS A 287 3.21 14.50 -20.98
N VAL A 288 2.89 14.29 -19.71
CA VAL A 288 2.25 15.32 -18.85
C VAL A 288 2.96 15.54 -17.51
N LEU A 289 3.93 14.70 -17.16
CA LEU A 289 4.50 14.68 -15.82
C LEU A 289 5.34 15.92 -15.52
N GLY A 290 6.04 16.47 -16.50
CA GLY A 290 6.83 17.69 -16.34
C GLY A 290 5.95 18.89 -15.99
N ARG A 291 4.86 19.10 -16.75
CA ARG A 291 3.91 20.21 -16.50
C ARG A 291 3.13 20.02 -15.21
N LEU A 292 2.68 18.80 -14.92
CA LEU A 292 2.00 18.47 -13.66
C LEU A 292 2.95 18.64 -12.46
N GLY A 293 4.23 18.31 -12.62
CA GLY A 293 5.27 18.51 -11.62
C GLY A 293 5.50 19.98 -11.27
N SER A 294 5.59 20.85 -12.27
CA SER A 294 5.65 22.30 -12.04
C SER A 294 4.42 22.81 -11.28
N PHE A 295 3.22 22.29 -11.61
CA PHE A 295 2.00 22.67 -10.89
C PHE A 295 2.04 22.24 -9.43
N ILE A 296 2.25 20.95 -9.13
CA ILE A 296 2.17 20.44 -7.76
C ILE A 296 3.26 21.05 -6.85
N ARG A 297 4.47 21.26 -7.39
CA ARG A 297 5.58 21.87 -6.64
C ARG A 297 5.22 23.25 -6.11
N TRP A 298 4.68 24.11 -6.97
CA TRP A 298 4.48 25.52 -6.65
C TRP A 298 3.12 25.79 -6.01
N MET A 299 2.07 25.12 -6.48
CA MET A 299 0.71 25.39 -6.01
C MET A 299 0.32 24.55 -4.79
N CYS A 300 1.00 23.41 -4.56
CA CYS A 300 0.68 22.49 -3.48
C CYS A 300 1.96 21.87 -2.86
N PRO A 301 2.90 22.70 -2.35
CA PRO A 301 4.23 22.23 -1.94
C PRO A 301 4.19 21.17 -0.83
N ASP A 302 3.22 21.25 0.08
CA ASP A 302 3.05 20.32 1.20
C ASP A 302 2.27 19.04 0.83
N HIS A 303 1.79 18.94 -0.41
CA HIS A 303 1.01 17.78 -0.85
C HIS A 303 1.91 16.54 -0.97
N PRO A 304 1.51 15.35 -0.47
CA PRO A 304 2.33 14.14 -0.52
C PRO A 304 2.79 13.75 -1.94
N LEU A 305 2.00 14.08 -2.97
CA LEU A 305 2.37 13.87 -4.38
C LEU A 305 3.66 14.60 -4.78
N ASN A 306 3.94 15.75 -4.18
CA ASN A 306 5.15 16.53 -4.42
C ASN A 306 6.42 15.79 -3.94
N ALA A 307 6.27 14.89 -2.97
CA ALA A 307 7.33 14.06 -2.40
C ALA A 307 7.48 12.69 -3.08
N THR A 308 6.73 12.41 -4.15
CA THR A 308 6.87 11.15 -4.90
C THR A 308 8.18 11.13 -5.68
N HIS A 309 8.74 9.93 -5.90
CA HIS A 309 9.99 9.77 -6.64
C HIS A 309 9.87 10.12 -8.14
N HIS A 310 8.66 10.37 -8.65
CA HIS A 310 8.44 10.92 -10.00
C HIS A 310 8.52 12.45 -10.01
N MET A 311 8.39 13.11 -8.86
CA MET A 311 8.45 14.58 -8.75
C MET A 311 9.79 15.05 -8.21
N CYS A 312 10.30 14.41 -7.16
CA CYS A 312 11.54 14.79 -6.52
C CYS A 312 12.34 13.61 -5.98
N GLU A 313 13.66 13.80 -5.87
CA GLU A 313 14.58 12.90 -5.18
C GLU A 313 15.30 13.68 -4.09
N LYS A 314 15.27 13.16 -2.85
CA LYS A 314 16.05 13.71 -1.75
C LYS A 314 17.47 13.15 -1.82
N LYS A 315 18.44 14.02 -2.13
CA LYS A 315 19.88 13.74 -1.97
C LYS A 315 20.36 14.37 -0.67
N GLU A 316 21.37 13.78 -0.04
CA GLU A 316 21.96 14.12 1.28
C GLU A 316 21.59 15.50 1.87
N SER A 317 21.85 16.59 1.14
CA SER A 317 21.58 17.97 1.54
C SER A 317 20.70 18.79 0.58
N SER A 318 20.17 18.18 -0.49
CA SER A 318 19.41 18.89 -1.53
C SER A 318 18.24 18.08 -2.09
N ILE A 319 17.20 18.79 -2.52
CA ILE A 319 16.07 18.20 -3.24
C ILE A 319 16.32 18.41 -4.74
N GLN A 320 16.44 17.32 -5.49
CA GLN A 320 16.48 17.36 -6.94
C GLN A 320 15.06 17.18 -7.48
N TRP A 321 14.63 18.08 -8.35
CA TRP A 321 13.30 18.03 -8.99
C TRP A 321 13.37 17.20 -10.27
N ILE A 322 12.92 15.95 -10.18
CA ILE A 322 12.96 14.98 -11.29
C ILE A 322 12.06 15.43 -12.44
N TYR A 323 10.93 16.08 -12.13
CA TYR A 323 9.95 16.42 -13.16
C TYR A 323 10.51 17.35 -14.26
N GLN A 324 11.57 18.12 -13.94
CA GLN A 324 12.24 19.01 -14.89
C GLN A 324 12.99 18.24 -15.99
N ASN A 325 13.25 16.94 -15.78
CA ASN A 325 13.87 16.06 -16.76
C ASN A 325 12.86 15.40 -17.72
N TYR A 326 11.56 15.58 -17.51
CA TYR A 326 10.57 15.00 -18.43
C TYR A 326 10.47 15.79 -19.74
N PRO A 327 10.28 15.12 -20.89
CA PRO A 327 10.16 15.75 -22.21
C PRO A 327 9.11 16.85 -22.33
N ASP A 328 8.04 16.81 -21.53
CA ASP A 328 6.96 17.81 -21.57
C ASP A 328 7.19 19.00 -20.63
N TYR A 329 8.30 19.02 -19.88
CA TYR A 329 8.64 20.13 -19.00
C TYR A 329 8.60 21.47 -19.75
N ASN A 330 7.94 22.46 -19.16
CA ASN A 330 7.73 23.77 -19.75
C ASN A 330 8.07 24.87 -18.75
N GLU A 331 9.20 25.54 -18.98
CA GLU A 331 9.70 26.60 -18.10
C GLU A 331 8.73 27.79 -17.99
N THR A 332 8.06 28.16 -19.10
CA THR A 332 7.07 29.25 -19.08
C THR A 332 5.88 28.91 -18.18
N TRP A 333 5.42 27.67 -18.23
CA TRP A 333 4.38 27.17 -17.34
C TRP A 333 4.83 27.17 -15.87
N GLU A 334 6.05 26.72 -15.59
CA GLU A 334 6.59 26.76 -14.22
C GLU A 334 6.61 28.19 -13.66
N GLN A 335 7.07 29.17 -14.46
CA GLN A 335 7.06 30.57 -14.07
C GLN A 335 5.65 31.11 -13.78
N ILE A 336 4.62 30.64 -14.50
CA ILE A 336 3.22 31.00 -14.24
C ILE A 336 2.78 30.43 -12.89
N CYS A 337 3.05 29.15 -12.62
CA CYS A 337 2.74 28.51 -11.34
C CYS A 337 3.43 29.22 -10.17
N GLU A 338 4.75 29.47 -10.28
CA GLU A 338 5.53 30.17 -9.26
C GLU A 338 4.99 31.58 -8.96
N ARG A 339 4.72 32.38 -10.00
CA ARG A 339 4.17 33.73 -9.82
C ARG A 339 2.79 33.70 -9.16
N THR A 340 1.96 32.74 -9.54
CA THR A 340 0.61 32.57 -8.97
C THR A 340 0.70 32.18 -7.49
N ALA A 341 1.57 31.24 -7.13
CA ALA A 341 1.81 30.83 -5.75
C ALA A 341 2.30 32.01 -4.88
N ARG A 342 3.29 32.77 -5.36
CA ARG A 342 3.79 33.97 -4.64
C ARG A 342 2.71 35.03 -4.43
N LEU A 343 1.84 35.25 -5.41
CA LEU A 343 0.72 36.18 -5.28
C LEU A 343 -0.34 35.68 -4.29
N ALA A 344 -0.57 34.36 -4.21
CA ALA A 344 -1.46 33.75 -3.23
C ALA A 344 -0.92 33.89 -1.80
N ASP A 345 0.38 33.65 -1.60
CA ASP A 345 1.05 33.84 -0.31
C ASP A 345 0.99 35.30 0.16
N MET A 346 1.22 36.25 -0.74
CA MET A 346 1.07 37.68 -0.43
C MET A 346 -0.35 38.03 0.03
N LYS A 347 -1.38 37.51 -0.65
CA LYS A 347 -2.78 37.69 -0.23
C LYS A 347 -3.07 37.03 1.12
N GLY A 348 -2.44 35.89 1.41
CA GLY A 348 -2.52 35.21 2.70
C GLY A 348 -1.92 36.06 3.83
N ILE A 349 -0.74 36.64 3.59
CA ILE A 349 -0.08 37.56 4.53
C ILE A 349 -0.94 38.81 4.74
N ASP A 350 -1.48 39.42 3.68
CA ASP A 350 -2.34 40.60 3.81
C ASP A 350 -3.59 40.31 4.65
N ARG A 351 -4.22 39.14 4.47
CA ARG A 351 -5.32 38.68 5.33
C ARG A 351 -4.89 38.47 6.77
N ALA A 352 -3.74 37.83 7.02
CA ALA A 352 -3.22 37.61 8.37
C ALA A 352 -2.88 38.94 9.07
N VAL A 353 -2.27 39.89 8.37
CA VAL A 353 -1.99 41.25 8.86
C VAL A 353 -3.29 41.97 9.21
N GLU A 354 -4.33 41.85 8.39
CA GLU A 354 -5.63 42.45 8.69
C GLU A 354 -6.31 41.78 9.91
N MET A 355 -6.22 40.46 10.04
CA MET A 355 -6.71 39.74 11.24
C MET A 355 -5.97 40.19 12.51
N VAL A 356 -4.64 40.36 12.46
CA VAL A 356 -3.85 40.87 13.60
C VAL A 356 -4.23 42.31 13.94
N ARG A 357 -4.46 43.16 12.93
CA ARG A 357 -4.95 44.54 13.14
C ARG A 357 -6.32 44.54 13.83
N GLN A 358 -7.23 43.66 13.41
CA GLN A 358 -8.54 43.51 14.03
C GLN A 358 -8.44 43.00 15.47
N ALA A 359 -7.65 41.96 15.73
CA ALA A 359 -7.43 41.43 17.08
C ALA A 359 -6.80 42.47 18.02
N THR A 360 -5.84 43.25 17.53
CA THR A 360 -5.19 44.33 18.30
C THR A 360 -6.18 45.46 18.63
N ARG A 361 -7.05 45.82 17.67
CA ARG A 361 -8.16 46.77 17.91
C ARG A 361 -9.08 46.24 19.02
N THR A 362 -9.52 45.00 18.96
CA THR A 362 -10.38 44.38 19.98
C THR A 362 -9.71 44.31 21.36
N PHE A 363 -8.40 43.99 21.41
CA PHE A 363 -7.64 43.96 22.67
C PHE A 363 -7.47 45.36 23.28
N SER A 364 -7.20 46.37 22.46
CA SER A 364 -7.09 47.76 22.91
C SER A 364 -8.41 48.29 23.48
N LEU A 365 -9.55 47.84 22.94
CA LEU A 365 -10.88 48.15 23.46
C LEU A 365 -11.11 47.48 24.82
N ARG A 366 -10.81 46.18 24.96
CA ARG A 366 -10.95 45.46 26.25
C ARG A 366 -10.06 46.01 27.37
N ARG A 367 -8.90 46.60 27.05
CA ARG A 367 -8.03 47.24 28.06
C ARG A 367 -8.64 48.52 28.64
N LYS A 368 -9.48 49.23 27.87
CA LYS A 368 -10.23 50.40 28.37
C LYS A 368 -11.35 50.00 29.32
N ASP A 369 -11.88 48.78 29.20
CA ASP A 369 -13.01 48.28 30.01
C ASP A 369 -12.62 47.47 31.25
N ARG A 370 -11.32 47.23 31.52
CA ARG A 370 -10.92 46.79 32.86
C ARG A 370 -10.73 48.04 33.73
N PRO A 371 -11.68 48.37 34.64
CA PRO A 371 -11.46 49.47 35.54
C PRO A 371 -10.24 49.15 36.41
N LEU A 372 -9.20 49.98 36.30
CA LEU A 372 -8.15 50.16 37.32
C LEU A 372 -8.75 50.74 38.62
N LYS A 373 -9.93 50.27 39.04
CA LYS A 373 -10.52 50.55 40.35
C LYS A 373 -9.99 49.52 41.33
N ARG A 374 -8.74 49.65 41.75
CA ARG A 374 -8.32 49.14 43.07
C ARG A 374 -7.01 49.67 43.64
N TRP A 375 -6.39 50.71 43.08
CA TRP A 375 -5.18 51.30 43.68
C TRP A 375 -5.35 52.72 44.23
N ALA A 376 -6.56 53.30 44.14
CA ALA A 376 -6.84 54.63 44.68
C ALA A 376 -7.86 54.62 45.84
N SER A 377 -8.18 53.46 46.44
CA SER A 377 -8.90 53.43 47.72
C SER A 377 -7.97 53.60 48.92
N GLU A 378 -6.69 53.92 48.71
CA GLU A 378 -5.76 54.32 49.75
C GLU A 378 -5.49 55.83 49.64
N ARG A 379 -5.61 56.51 50.78
CA ARG A 379 -5.60 57.97 51.04
C ARG A 379 -6.98 58.61 50.95
N HIS A 380 -7.57 59.16 52.00
CA HIS A 380 -7.40 59.11 53.46
C HIS A 380 -8.63 59.89 54.00
N PRO A 381 -9.03 59.69 55.27
CA PRO A 381 -10.30 60.18 55.80
C PRO A 381 -10.21 61.65 56.20
N ARG A 382 -11.23 62.43 55.83
CA ARG A 382 -11.73 63.57 56.61
C ARG A 382 -13.23 63.67 56.42
#